data_AF-A0A7J7K2K5-F1
#
_entry.id   AF-A0A7J7K2K5-F1
#
_cell.length_a   1.000
_cell.length_b   1.000
_cell.length_c   1.000
_cell.angle_alpha   90.00
_cell.angle_beta   90.00
_cell.angle_gamma   90.00
#
_symmetry.space_group_name_H-M   'P 1'
#
loop_
_entity.id
_entity.type
_entity.pdbx_description
1 polymer ?
#
loop_
_entity_poly.entity_id
_entity_poly.type
_entity_poly.pdbx_seq_one_letter_code
_entity_poly.pdbx_strand_id
1 'polypeptide(L)'
;MPERKNHYGLVHGPMETYAPAVYTPLTRMMEHWFTYSDTACAQHERLLIRCAFQMSKDQMYKKCSKELDDFDECINKKKQLARYTLIQKEREKQNKFEKPPPPGSYIDDEKY
;
A
#
# COMPACT_ATOMS: atom_id res chain seq x y z
N MET A 1 19.92 15.19 33.93
CA MET A 1 21.07 14.81 33.07
C MET A 1 20.72 15.16 31.63
N PRO A 2 21.69 15.67 30.85
CA PRO A 2 21.44 16.41 29.62
C PRO A 2 21.08 15.51 28.43
N GLU A 3 20.32 16.10 27.49
CA GLU A 3 19.96 15.53 26.19
C GLU A 3 21.20 15.16 25.37
N ARG A 4 21.19 13.96 24.76
CA ARG A 4 22.03 13.66 23.59
C ARG A 4 21.15 13.66 22.34
N LYS A 5 21.30 14.70 21.53
CA LYS A 5 20.71 14.81 20.19
C LYS A 5 21.49 13.94 19.23
N ASN A 6 20.85 12.89 18.70
CA ASN A 6 21.33 12.18 17.52
C ASN A 6 20.63 12.77 16.28
N HIS A 7 21.39 12.87 15.20
CA HIS A 7 21.19 13.78 14.07
C HIS A 7 20.05 13.40 13.09
N TYR A 8 19.16 12.50 13.50
CA TYR A 8 18.02 12.01 12.73
C TYR A 8 16.83 11.95 13.68
N GLY A 9 15.92 12.92 13.61
CA GLY A 9 14.83 13.11 14.57
C GLY A 9 13.75 12.03 14.53
N LEU A 10 14.07 10.78 14.90
CA LEU A 10 13.11 9.71 15.15
C LEU A 10 12.96 9.49 16.66
N VAL A 11 11.78 9.86 17.18
CA VAL A 11 11.35 9.49 18.52
C VAL A 11 11.02 7.99 18.50
N HIS A 12 11.94 7.16 18.99
CA HIS A 12 11.70 5.75 19.24
C HIS A 12 10.82 5.60 20.49
N GLY A 13 9.50 5.55 20.31
CA GLY A 13 8.63 4.80 21.21
C GLY A 13 8.89 3.29 21.03
N PRO A 14 8.53 2.42 22.00
CA PRO A 14 8.76 0.98 21.88
C PRO A 14 8.09 0.46 20.61
N MET A 15 8.95 0.19 19.65
CA MET A 15 8.69 -0.35 18.34
C MET A 15 8.45 -1.84 18.54
N GLU A 16 7.20 -2.26 18.41
CA GLU A 16 6.88 -3.68 18.34
C GLU A 16 6.22 -3.95 16.99
N THR A 17 7.10 -4.08 16.00
CA THR A 17 6.82 -4.62 14.68
C THR A 17 6.45 -6.09 14.84
N TYR A 18 5.17 -6.38 15.05
CA TYR A 18 4.67 -7.76 15.15
C TYR A 18 4.41 -8.36 13.76
N ALA A 19 5.51 -8.58 13.02
CA ALA A 19 5.54 -9.74 12.15
C ALA A 19 5.66 -10.99 13.05
N PRO A 20 5.09 -12.16 12.68
CA PRO A 20 5.31 -13.36 13.46
C PRO A 20 6.82 -13.60 13.59
N ALA A 21 7.30 -13.83 14.81
CA ALA A 21 8.73 -14.08 15.08
C ALA A 21 9.28 -15.23 14.22
N VAL A 22 8.41 -16.13 13.77
CA VAL A 22 8.70 -17.14 12.75
C VAL A 22 7.58 -17.16 11.71
N TYR A 23 7.88 -16.84 10.46
CA TYR A 23 6.95 -16.94 9.35
C TYR A 23 6.83 -18.41 8.92
N THR A 24 5.80 -19.12 9.41
CA THR A 24 5.57 -20.52 9.04
C THR A 24 4.39 -20.68 8.07
N PRO A 25 4.39 -21.73 7.23
CA PRO A 25 3.26 -22.06 6.37
C PRO A 25 1.95 -22.26 7.15
N LEU A 26 2.02 -22.74 8.41
CA LEU A 26 0.87 -22.92 9.30
C LEU A 26 0.23 -21.59 9.70
N THR A 27 1.05 -20.60 10.06
CA THR A 27 0.57 -19.24 10.36
C THR A 27 -0.07 -18.59 9.13
N ARG A 28 0.49 -18.83 7.94
CA ARG A 28 -0.09 -18.38 6.65
C ARG A 28 -1.39 -19.10 6.30
N MET A 29 -1.58 -20.37 6.68
CA MET A 29 -2.82 -21.12 6.43
C MET A 29 -4.00 -20.63 7.29
N MET A 30 -3.75 -20.24 8.55
CA MET A 30 -4.81 -19.66 9.39
C MET A 30 -5.30 -18.29 8.88
N GLU A 31 -4.48 -17.54 8.14
CA GLU A 31 -4.91 -16.32 7.43
C GLU A 31 -5.92 -16.60 6.30
N HIS A 32 -6.15 -17.86 5.89
CA HIS A 32 -6.83 -18.21 4.63
C HIS A 32 -8.11 -19.04 4.76
N TRP A 33 -8.52 -19.47 5.96
CA TRP A 33 -9.57 -20.50 6.04
C TRP A 33 -11.00 -19.99 5.78
N PHE A 34 -11.31 -18.69 5.90
CA PHE A 34 -12.72 -18.26 5.85
C PHE A 34 -13.11 -17.12 4.88
N THR A 35 -12.21 -16.39 4.21
CA THR A 35 -12.68 -15.24 3.37
C THR A 35 -11.92 -14.81 2.10
N TYR A 36 -10.75 -15.34 1.68
CA TYR A 36 -10.01 -14.70 0.57
C TYR A 36 -9.49 -15.58 -0.56
N SER A 37 -10.35 -15.76 -1.56
CA SER A 37 -10.07 -16.44 -2.82
C SER A 37 -10.16 -15.45 -3.98
N ASP A 38 -9.00 -15.08 -4.54
CA ASP A 38 -8.79 -14.57 -5.91
C ASP A 38 -9.50 -13.27 -6.36
N THR A 39 -9.62 -12.26 -5.49
CA THR A 39 -10.07 -10.92 -5.91
C THR A 39 -8.88 -10.03 -6.28
N ALA A 40 -9.10 -9.05 -7.17
CA ALA A 40 -8.07 -8.07 -7.56
C ALA A 40 -7.49 -7.28 -6.37
N CYS A 41 -8.24 -7.18 -5.26
CA CYS A 41 -7.84 -6.48 -4.03
C CYS A 41 -7.37 -7.42 -2.91
N ALA A 42 -7.24 -8.72 -3.16
CA ALA A 42 -6.88 -9.71 -2.15
C ALA A 42 -5.52 -9.44 -1.47
N GLN A 43 -4.62 -8.70 -2.12
CA GLN A 43 -3.35 -8.30 -1.49
C GLN A 43 -3.55 -7.22 -0.43
N HIS A 44 -4.32 -6.17 -0.75
CA HIS A 44 -4.61 -5.08 0.19
C HIS A 44 -5.43 -5.58 1.38
N GLU A 45 -6.36 -6.47 1.11
CA GLU A 45 -7.10 -7.20 2.12
C GLU A 45 -6.21 -7.90 3.15
N ARG A 46 -5.24 -8.71 2.68
CA ARG A 46 -4.36 -9.48 3.57
C ARG A 46 -3.52 -8.55 4.44
N LEU A 47 -3.11 -7.41 3.90
CA LEU A 47 -2.39 -6.39 4.67
C LEU A 47 -3.29 -5.78 5.75
N LEU A 48 -4.54 -5.47 5.42
CA LEU A 48 -5.51 -4.97 6.39
C LEU A 48 -5.79 -6.00 7.50
N ILE A 49 -6.06 -7.26 7.14
CA ILE A 49 -6.30 -8.33 8.11
C ILE A 49 -5.08 -8.53 9.01
N ARG A 50 -3.86 -8.54 8.44
CA ARG A 50 -2.62 -8.64 9.23
C ARG A 50 -2.46 -7.50 10.23
N CYS A 51 -2.79 -6.27 9.84
CA CYS A 51 -2.75 -5.13 10.74
C CYS A 51 -3.84 -5.23 11.82
N ALA A 52 -5.04 -5.68 11.45
CA ALA A 52 -6.21 -5.73 12.33
C ALA A 52 -6.26 -6.95 13.28
N PHE A 53 -5.49 -8.01 13.00
CA PHE A 53 -5.61 -9.33 13.64
C PHE A 53 -5.54 -9.32 15.18
N GLN A 54 -4.86 -8.34 15.77
CA GLN A 54 -4.67 -8.23 17.23
C GLN A 54 -5.27 -6.97 17.85
N MET A 55 -6.04 -6.18 17.09
CA MET A 55 -6.51 -4.87 17.52
C MET A 55 -8.02 -4.85 17.73
N SER A 56 -8.49 -4.01 18.66
CA SER A 56 -9.91 -3.67 18.70
C SER A 56 -10.30 -2.79 17.50
N LYS A 57 -11.59 -2.76 17.14
CA LYS A 57 -12.07 -1.95 16.00
C LYS A 57 -11.62 -0.49 16.08
N ASP A 58 -11.70 0.14 17.24
CA ASP A 58 -11.31 1.54 17.44
C ASP A 58 -9.80 1.76 17.26
N GLN A 59 -9.00 0.77 17.64
CA GLN A 59 -7.55 0.81 17.45
C GLN A 59 -7.17 0.56 15.99
N MET A 60 -7.88 -0.32 15.30
CA MET A 60 -7.70 -0.59 13.88
C MET A 60 -7.88 0.69 13.05
N TYR A 61 -8.96 1.47 13.28
CA TYR A 61 -9.18 2.72 12.54
C TYR A 61 -8.08 3.77 12.77
N LYS A 62 -7.41 3.75 13.92
CA LYS A 62 -6.35 4.73 14.24
C LYS A 62 -4.97 4.27 13.76
N LYS A 63 -4.66 2.98 13.90
CA LYS A 63 -3.32 2.43 13.64
C LYS A 63 -3.18 1.85 12.24
N CYS A 64 -4.23 1.24 11.71
CA CYS A 64 -4.28 0.62 10.39
C CYS A 64 -5.00 1.50 9.37
N SER A 65 -5.04 2.82 9.58
CA SER A 65 -5.75 3.76 8.71
C SER A 65 -5.22 3.72 7.28
N LYS A 66 -3.91 3.50 7.11
CA LYS A 66 -3.28 3.40 5.80
C LYS A 66 -3.73 2.15 5.04
N GLU A 67 -3.70 0.99 5.70
CA GLU A 67 -4.11 -0.28 5.11
C GLU A 67 -5.62 -0.28 4.77
N LEU A 68 -6.42 0.39 5.62
CA LEU A 68 -7.84 0.65 5.35
C LEU A 68 -8.03 1.55 4.13
N ASP A 69 -7.30 2.65 4.04
CA ASP A 69 -7.37 3.59 2.93
C ASP A 69 -6.94 2.95 1.61
N ASP A 70 -5.89 2.13 1.63
CA ASP A 70 -5.38 1.41 0.45
C ASP A 70 -6.39 0.34 -0.01
N PHE A 71 -7.05 -0.34 0.94
CA PHE A 71 -8.12 -1.27 0.63
C PHE A 71 -9.36 -0.57 0.04
N ASP A 72 -9.78 0.56 0.62
CA ASP A 72 -10.89 1.38 0.08
C ASP A 72 -10.54 1.94 -1.31
N GLU A 73 -9.29 2.33 -1.53
CA GLU A 73 -8.80 2.80 -2.82
C GLU A 73 -8.83 1.68 -3.85
N CYS A 74 -8.41 0.46 -3.51
CA CYS A 74 -8.44 -0.65 -4.44
C CYS A 74 -9.87 -0.97 -4.91
N ILE A 75 -10.85 -0.93 -3.99
CA ILE A 75 -12.26 -1.19 -4.31
C ILE A 75 -12.85 -0.06 -5.15
N ASN A 76 -12.64 1.20 -4.73
CA ASN A 76 -13.36 2.34 -5.30
C ASN A 76 -12.60 3.08 -6.43
N LYS A 77 -11.28 2.91 -6.51
CA LYS A 77 -10.36 3.54 -7.47
C LYS A 77 -10.46 5.08 -7.55
N LYS A 78 -10.91 5.72 -6.46
CA LYS A 78 -11.16 7.18 -6.41
C LYS A 78 -9.90 7.98 -6.71
N LYS A 79 -8.77 7.62 -6.08
CA LYS A 79 -7.48 8.33 -6.26
C LYS A 79 -6.93 8.10 -7.67
N GLN A 80 -7.02 6.86 -8.18
CA GLN A 80 -6.61 6.53 -9.54
C GLN A 80 -7.40 7.33 -10.60
N LEU A 81 -8.72 7.40 -10.48
CA LEU A 81 -9.57 8.17 -11.40
C LEU A 81 -9.28 9.67 -11.33
N ALA A 82 -9.14 10.21 -10.11
CA ALA A 82 -8.76 11.61 -9.94
C ALA A 82 -7.43 11.91 -10.64
N ARG A 83 -6.41 11.07 -10.43
CA ARG A 83 -5.10 11.20 -11.09
C ARG A 83 -5.22 11.12 -12.61
N TYR A 84 -6.01 10.20 -13.13
CA TYR A 84 -6.25 10.09 -14.58
C TYR A 84 -6.86 11.37 -15.16
N THR A 85 -7.88 11.94 -14.53
CA THR A 85 -8.51 13.17 -15.01
C THR A 85 -7.56 14.36 -14.98
N LEU A 86 -6.69 14.47 -13.96
CA LEU A 86 -5.66 15.49 -13.89
C LEU A 86 -4.65 15.35 -15.04
N ILE A 87 -4.19 14.13 -15.32
CA ILE A 87 -3.29 13.85 -16.44
C ILE A 87 -3.94 14.25 -17.76
N GLN A 88 -5.21 13.93 -17.97
CA GLN A 88 -5.92 14.30 -19.20
C GLN A 88 -6.06 15.81 -19.36
N LYS A 89 -6.43 16.53 -18.28
CA LYS A 89 -6.49 18.00 -18.30
C LYS A 89 -5.14 18.65 -18.62
N GLU A 90 -4.05 18.12 -18.07
CA GLU A 90 -2.71 18.64 -18.39
C GLU A 90 -2.31 18.36 -19.84
N ARG A 91 -2.69 17.20 -20.39
CA ARG A 91 -2.48 16.87 -21.82
C ARG A 91 -3.28 17.78 -22.75
N GLU A 92 -4.54 18.04 -22.41
CA GLU A 92 -5.41 18.97 -23.14
C GLU A 92 -4.80 20.39 -23.17
N LYS A 93 -4.30 20.89 -22.02
CA LYS A 93 -3.63 22.20 -21.96
C LYS A 93 -2.39 22.28 -22.85
N GLN A 94 -1.64 21.20 -22.95
CA GLN A 94 -0.38 21.18 -23.71
C GLN A 94 -0.59 21.04 -25.22
N ASN A 95 -1.83 20.78 -25.69
CA ASN A 95 -2.14 20.42 -27.09
C ASN A 95 -1.25 19.28 -27.65
N LYS A 96 -0.53 18.55 -26.79
CA LYS A 96 0.36 17.45 -27.14
C LYS A 96 -0.39 16.15 -26.92
N PHE A 97 -1.18 15.77 -27.92
CA PHE A 97 -1.79 14.44 -28.02
C PHE A 97 -0.85 13.47 -28.73
N GLU A 98 0.44 13.51 -28.43
CA GLU A 98 1.30 12.38 -28.80
C GLU A 98 0.81 11.19 -27.96
N LYS A 99 0.26 10.18 -28.64
CA LYS A 99 -0.19 8.97 -27.96
C LYS A 99 1.00 8.44 -27.17
N PRO A 100 0.84 8.08 -25.88
CA PRO A 100 1.90 7.39 -25.18
C PRO A 100 2.30 6.19 -26.03
N PRO A 101 3.61 5.91 -26.15
CA PRO A 101 4.06 4.87 -27.03
C PRO A 101 3.50 3.53 -26.50
N PRO A 102 3.18 2.57 -27.39
CA PRO A 102 2.40 1.38 -27.01
C PRO A 102 3.06 0.61 -25.87
N PRO A 103 2.29 0.00 -24.96
CA PRO A 103 2.87 -0.77 -23.85
C PRO A 103 3.81 -1.86 -24.41
N GLY A 104 5.11 -1.75 -24.12
CA GLY A 104 6.18 -2.58 -24.68
C GLY A 104 7.18 -1.87 -25.61
N SER A 105 6.99 -0.59 -25.90
CA SER A 105 7.93 0.23 -26.69
C SER A 105 8.94 1.03 -25.85
N TYR A 106 8.99 0.81 -24.54
CA TYR A 106 10.18 1.15 -23.77
C TYR A 106 11.23 0.16 -24.26
N ILE A 107 12.09 0.59 -25.18
CA ILE A 107 13.28 -0.17 -25.52
C ILE A 107 14.08 -0.18 -24.22
N ASP A 108 14.21 -1.36 -23.59
CA ASP A 108 15.21 -1.57 -22.55
C ASP A 108 16.58 -1.44 -23.26
N ASP A 109 17.07 -0.22 -23.45
CA ASP A 109 18.40 0.07 -23.99
C ASP A 109 19.52 -0.29 -22.99
N GLU A 110 19.31 -1.30 -22.12
CA GLU A 110 20.37 -1.93 -21.33
C GLU A 110 20.81 -3.23 -22.00
N LYS A 111 21.45 -3.05 -23.15
CA LYS A 111 22.44 -3.99 -23.66
C LYS A 111 23.81 -3.45 -23.28
N TYR A 112 24.33 -3.81 -22.10
CA TYR A 112 25.76 -4.01 -21.80
C TYR A 112 25.94 -4.82 -20.51
#